data_AF-A0A914P545-F1
#
_entry.id   AF-A0A914P545-F1
#
_cell.length_a   1.000
_cell.length_b   1.000
_cell.length_c   1.000
_cell.angle_alpha   90.00
_cell.angle_beta   90.00
_cell.angle_gamma   90.00
#
_symmetry.space_group_name_H-M   'P 1'
#
loop_
_entity.id
_entity.type
_entity.pdbx_description
1 polymer ?
#
loop_
_entity_poly.entity_id
_entity_poly.type
_entity_poly.pdbx_seq_one_letter_code
_entity_poly.pdbx_strand_id
1 'polypeptide(L)'
;MAGKTGGVENEEVKAEEEEEEDDDDSDVSFDLSHEDEETIICPWIEEDDVPQLLLPRPCHDLIVSFNLLMDLIQVYETVTTYYRLIQITPFLFEDFCAAMRVESTTKLVADIHIALLKALLRDDEEQQTLYAVTETS
;
A
#
# COMPACT_ATOMS: atom_id res chain seq x y z
N MET A 1 75.87 -0.16 9.21
CA MET A 1 75.61 -1.58 8.88
C MET A 1 74.90 -1.59 7.54
N ALA A 2 75.60 -2.08 6.53
CA ALA A 2 75.11 -2.21 5.17
C ALA A 2 74.45 -3.58 4.99
N GLY A 3 73.45 -3.62 4.10
CA GLY A 3 73.14 -4.79 3.28
C GLY A 3 72.21 -5.83 3.90
N LYS A 4 70.99 -5.91 3.36
CA LYS A 4 70.63 -7.08 2.55
C LYS A 4 69.51 -6.72 1.58
N THR A 5 69.91 -6.62 0.31
CA THR A 5 69.05 -6.68 -0.86
C THR A 5 68.39 -8.05 -0.94
N GLY A 6 67.07 -8.08 -0.95
CA GLY A 6 66.28 -9.22 -1.41
C GLY A 6 65.44 -8.73 -2.57
N GLY A 7 65.95 -8.91 -3.79
CA GLY A 7 65.10 -8.98 -4.97
C GLY A 7 64.64 -10.41 -5.12
N VAL A 8 63.39 -10.60 -5.54
CA VAL A 8 62.90 -11.77 -6.28
C VAL A 8 61.47 -11.43 -6.70
N GLU A 9 61.33 -11.35 -8.03
CA GLU A 9 60.17 -11.76 -8.82
C GLU A 9 58.97 -10.79 -8.85
N ASN A 10 59.05 -9.88 -9.83
CA ASN A 10 57.88 -9.27 -10.44
C ASN A 10 57.07 -10.37 -11.13
N GLU A 11 56.05 -10.85 -10.43
CA GLU A 11 55.00 -11.66 -11.02
C GLU A 11 54.04 -10.70 -11.74
N GLU A 12 53.97 -10.86 -13.05
CA GLU A 12 53.08 -10.15 -13.96
C GLU A 12 51.64 -10.56 -13.63
N VAL A 13 51.04 -9.87 -12.67
CA VAL A 13 49.61 -10.01 -12.38
C VAL A 13 48.87 -9.29 -13.50
N LYS A 14 48.48 -10.07 -14.50
CA LYS A 14 47.44 -9.73 -15.46
C LYS A 14 46.17 -9.48 -14.64
N ALA A 15 45.84 -8.21 -14.42
CA ALA A 15 44.56 -7.83 -13.87
C ALA A 15 43.51 -8.28 -14.88
N GLU A 16 42.75 -9.30 -14.48
CA GLU A 16 41.51 -9.67 -15.15
C GLU A 16 40.56 -8.51 -14.87
N GLU A 17 40.11 -7.86 -15.96
CA GLU A 17 39.02 -6.89 -15.89
C GLU A 17 37.79 -7.68 -15.45
N GLU A 18 37.45 -7.61 -14.17
CA GLU A 18 36.14 -8.01 -13.69
C GLU A 18 35.15 -7.01 -14.31
N GLU A 19 34.35 -7.49 -15.26
CA GLU A 19 33.18 -6.75 -15.71
C GLU A 19 32.22 -6.67 -14.53
N GLU A 20 32.20 -5.53 -13.86
CA GLU A 20 31.09 -5.11 -13.00
C GLU A 20 29.87 -5.01 -13.92
N GLU A 21 29.01 -6.03 -13.93
CA GLU A 21 27.64 -5.86 -14.40
C GLU A 21 26.96 -4.93 -13.38
N ASP A 22 26.99 -3.63 -13.68
CA ASP A 22 26.07 -2.66 -13.11
C ASP A 22 24.65 -3.14 -13.45
N ASP A 23 24.01 -3.87 -12.53
CA ASP A 23 22.55 -3.98 -12.47
C ASP A 23 22.03 -2.57 -12.16
N ASP A 24 22.00 -1.73 -13.20
CA ASP A 24 21.29 -0.47 -13.23
C ASP A 24 19.82 -0.81 -13.05
N ASP A 25 19.35 -0.72 -11.79
CA ASP A 25 17.95 -0.62 -11.42
C ASP A 25 17.42 0.63 -12.13
N SER A 26 17.12 0.48 -13.42
CA SER A 26 16.54 1.52 -14.24
C SER A 26 15.25 1.90 -13.54
N ASP A 27 15.30 3.06 -12.89
CA ASP A 27 14.16 3.82 -12.44
C ASP A 27 13.18 3.79 -13.61
N VAL A 28 12.09 3.05 -13.47
CA VAL A 28 11.00 3.07 -14.44
C VAL A 28 10.41 4.46 -14.35
N SER A 29 11.08 5.41 -14.99
CA SER A 29 10.50 6.68 -15.37
C SER A 29 9.31 6.29 -16.21
N PHE A 30 8.14 6.26 -15.57
CA PHE A 30 6.87 6.15 -16.24
C PHE A 30 6.80 7.35 -17.16
N ASP A 31 7.23 7.12 -18.39
CA ASP A 31 7.37 8.13 -19.38
C ASP A 31 5.96 8.58 -19.73
N LEU A 32 5.60 9.75 -19.22
CA LEU A 32 4.42 10.49 -19.64
C LEU A 32 4.64 11.18 -20.98
N SER A 33 5.67 10.81 -21.75
CA SER A 33 5.60 10.94 -23.21
C SER A 33 4.53 9.97 -23.72
N HIS A 34 3.27 10.38 -23.50
CA HIS A 34 2.17 9.96 -24.32
C HIS A 34 2.56 10.30 -25.75
N GLU A 35 3.11 9.31 -26.45
CA GLU A 35 3.14 9.29 -27.90
C GLU A 35 1.70 9.48 -28.35
N ASP A 36 1.44 10.69 -28.88
CA ASP A 36 0.22 11.07 -29.57
C ASP A 36 -1.04 10.43 -28.99
N GLU A 37 -1.49 10.91 -27.82
CA GLU A 37 -2.91 10.88 -27.52
C GLU A 37 -3.59 11.61 -28.68
N GLU A 38 -4.04 10.86 -29.68
CA GLU A 38 -5.16 11.27 -30.50
C GLU A 38 -6.23 11.65 -29.48
N THR A 39 -6.31 12.94 -29.17
CA THR A 39 -7.37 13.51 -28.35
C THR A 39 -8.62 12.87 -28.87
N ILE A 40 -9.27 12.04 -28.05
CA ILE A 40 -10.52 11.36 -28.42
C ILE A 40 -11.56 12.47 -28.49
N ILE A 41 -11.53 13.24 -29.57
CA ILE A 41 -12.50 14.25 -29.91
C ILE A 41 -13.63 13.43 -30.49
N CYS A 42 -14.64 13.18 -29.64
CA CYS A 42 -15.87 12.56 -30.09
C CYS A 42 -16.33 13.29 -31.37
N PRO A 43 -16.44 12.65 -32.55
CA PRO A 43 -16.71 13.36 -33.81
C PRO A 43 -18.04 14.12 -33.87
N TRP A 44 -18.88 13.98 -32.84
CA TRP A 44 -20.16 14.65 -32.64
C TRP A 44 -20.13 15.75 -31.57
N ILE A 45 -19.00 15.99 -30.90
CA ILE A 45 -18.82 17.07 -29.93
C ILE A 45 -18.04 18.20 -30.62
N GLU A 46 -18.63 19.38 -30.73
CA GLU A 46 -17.90 20.57 -31.19
C GLU A 46 -17.07 21.08 -30.00
N GLU A 47 -15.79 21.46 -30.20
CA GLU A 47 -14.90 21.91 -29.11
C GLU A 47 -15.47 23.14 -28.37
N ASP A 48 -16.22 23.98 -29.08
CA ASP A 48 -16.87 25.18 -28.53
C ASP A 48 -18.10 24.86 -27.64
N ASP A 49 -18.63 23.63 -27.68
CA ASP A 49 -19.82 23.21 -26.93
C ASP A 49 -19.50 22.58 -25.56
N VAL A 50 -18.22 22.40 -25.21
CA VAL A 50 -17.82 21.77 -23.93
C VAL A 50 -17.69 22.83 -22.84
N PRO A 51 -18.55 22.82 -21.79
CA PRO A 51 -18.43 23.77 -20.69
C PRO A 51 -17.16 23.52 -19.88
N GLN A 52 -16.54 24.59 -19.38
CA GLN A 52 -15.39 24.48 -18.49
C GLN A 52 -15.77 23.70 -17.22
N LEU A 53 -15.02 22.62 -16.96
CA LEU A 53 -15.21 21.79 -15.77
C LEU A 53 -14.63 22.51 -14.55
N LEU A 54 -15.48 23.25 -13.85
CA LEU A 54 -15.16 23.79 -12.53
C LEU A 54 -15.46 22.73 -11.48
N LEU A 55 -14.45 22.33 -10.72
CA LEU A 55 -14.67 21.43 -9.60
C LEU A 55 -15.63 22.13 -8.60
N PRO A 56 -16.65 21.42 -8.08
CA PRO A 56 -17.44 21.92 -6.97
C PRO A 56 -16.56 22.27 -5.78
N ARG A 57 -17.08 23.08 -4.86
CA ARG A 57 -16.40 23.31 -3.59
C ARG A 57 -16.15 21.97 -2.88
N PRO A 58 -14.95 21.76 -2.30
CA PRO A 58 -14.65 20.53 -1.59
C PRO A 58 -15.65 20.32 -0.44
N CYS A 59 -15.97 19.06 -0.17
CA CYS A 59 -16.85 18.70 0.93
C CYS A 59 -16.14 18.97 2.26
N HIS A 60 -16.73 19.81 3.10
CA HIS A 60 -16.25 20.12 4.46
C HIS A 60 -17.15 19.53 5.55
N ASP A 61 -18.04 18.61 5.19
CA ASP A 61 -19.07 18.08 6.11
C ASP A 61 -18.53 17.02 7.08
N LEU A 62 -17.27 16.63 6.94
CA LEU A 62 -16.66 15.63 7.79
C LEU A 62 -16.09 16.23 9.07
N ILE A 63 -16.31 15.53 10.19
CA ILE A 63 -15.89 15.92 11.54
C ILE A 63 -14.36 15.79 11.76
N VAL A 64 -13.61 15.33 10.75
CA VAL A 64 -12.18 14.97 10.85
C VAL A 64 -11.31 15.82 9.93
N SER A 65 -10.07 16.09 10.37
CA SER A 65 -9.04 16.78 9.60
C SER A 65 -8.70 16.04 8.30
N PHE A 66 -8.55 16.79 7.21
CA PHE A 66 -8.27 16.24 5.88
C PHE A 66 -6.98 15.41 5.82
N ASN A 67 -5.99 15.71 6.66
CA ASN A 67 -4.74 14.96 6.72
C ASN A 67 -4.91 13.51 7.18
N LEU A 68 -5.94 13.22 7.99
CA LEU A 68 -6.24 11.88 8.50
C LEU A 68 -7.34 11.18 7.70
N LEU A 69 -7.89 11.85 6.69
CA LEU A 69 -9.04 11.35 5.95
C LEU A 69 -8.70 10.07 5.20
N MET A 70 -7.56 10.05 4.51
CA MET A 70 -7.12 8.86 3.77
C MET A 70 -6.86 7.68 4.70
N ASP A 71 -6.20 7.91 5.83
CA ASP A 71 -5.93 6.86 6.82
C ASP A 71 -7.24 6.28 7.40
N LEU A 72 -8.20 7.15 7.70
CA LEU A 72 -9.51 6.72 8.20
C LEU A 72 -10.29 5.94 7.16
N ILE A 73 -10.29 6.40 5.90
CA ILE A 73 -10.92 5.67 4.80
C ILE A 73 -10.27 4.31 4.62
N GLN A 74 -8.94 4.23 4.68
CA GLN A 74 -8.22 2.96 4.55
C GLN A 74 -8.67 1.95 5.61
N VAL A 75 -8.73 2.36 6.88
CA VAL A 75 -9.17 1.48 7.97
C VAL A 75 -10.65 1.13 7.82
N TYR A 76 -11.51 2.12 7.53
CA TYR A 76 -12.94 1.91 7.32
C TYR A 76 -13.20 0.92 6.20
N GLU A 77 -12.64 1.14 5.01
CA GLU A 77 -12.80 0.27 3.84
C GLU A 77 -12.28 -1.14 4.10
N THR A 78 -11.18 -1.28 4.84
CA THR A 78 -10.68 -2.60 5.23
C THR A 78 -11.70 -3.34 6.08
N VAL A 79 -12.24 -2.70 7.12
CA VAL A 79 -13.24 -3.30 8.01
C VAL A 79 -14.55 -3.61 7.27
N THR A 80 -15.02 -2.70 6.42
CA THR A 80 -16.26 -2.88 5.67
C THR A 80 -16.13 -3.91 4.55
N THR A 81 -14.97 -4.03 3.91
CA THR A 81 -14.71 -5.07 2.88
C THR A 81 -14.83 -6.47 3.47
N TYR A 82 -14.29 -6.66 4.68
CA TYR A 82 -14.28 -7.96 5.35
C TYR A 82 -15.42 -8.15 6.37
N TYR A 83 -16.46 -7.31 6.34
CA TYR A 83 -17.50 -7.27 7.38
C TYR A 83 -18.17 -8.63 7.64
N ARG A 84 -18.31 -9.46 6.60
CA ARG A 84 -18.88 -10.82 6.71
C ARG A 84 -17.97 -11.79 7.45
N LEU A 85 -16.65 -11.67 7.24
CA LEU A 85 -15.66 -12.52 7.91
C LEU A 85 -15.57 -12.16 9.40
N ILE A 86 -15.48 -10.86 9.70
CA ILE A 86 -15.36 -10.36 11.07
C ILE A 86 -16.70 -10.31 11.82
N GLN A 87 -17.82 -10.56 11.11
CA GLN A 87 -19.19 -10.56 11.65
C GLN A 87 -19.57 -9.24 12.35
N ILE A 88 -19.20 -8.11 11.75
CA ILE A 88 -19.57 -6.78 12.24
C ILE A 88 -20.86 -6.29 11.58
N THR A 89 -21.65 -5.52 12.32
CA THR A 89 -22.81 -4.83 11.74
C THR A 89 -22.32 -3.67 10.88
N PRO A 90 -22.85 -3.47 9.65
CA PRO A 90 -22.47 -2.32 8.83
C PRO A 90 -22.76 -0.99 9.55
N PHE A 91 -21.88 -0.01 9.37
CA PHE A 91 -21.98 1.33 9.94
C PHE A 91 -21.55 2.37 8.90
N LEU A 92 -21.95 3.62 9.12
CA LEU A 92 -21.63 4.74 8.22
C LEU A 92 -20.21 5.27 8.48
N PHE A 93 -19.58 5.84 7.45
CA PHE A 93 -18.25 6.44 7.57
C PHE A 93 -18.26 7.66 8.49
N GLU A 94 -19.35 8.42 8.52
CA GLU A 94 -19.54 9.58 9.38
C GLU A 94 -19.57 9.16 10.87
N ASP A 95 -20.25 8.05 11.17
CA ASP A 95 -20.30 7.47 12.52
C ASP A 95 -18.91 6.95 12.95
N PHE A 96 -18.15 6.38 12.02
CA PHE A 96 -16.76 5.99 12.24
C PHE A 96 -15.86 7.19 12.54
N CYS A 97 -15.97 8.24 11.74
CA CYS A 97 -15.23 9.48 11.94
C CYS A 97 -15.54 10.12 13.29
N ALA A 98 -16.82 10.14 13.69
CA ALA A 98 -17.23 10.60 15.01
C ALA A 98 -16.63 9.72 16.11
N ALA A 99 -16.62 8.40 15.93
CA ALA A 99 -16.07 7.44 16.88
C ALA A 99 -14.54 7.58 17.05
N MET A 100 -13.82 7.90 15.99
CA MET A 100 -12.36 8.06 15.98
C MET A 100 -11.88 9.39 16.55
N ARG A 101 -12.75 10.41 16.62
CA ARG A 101 -12.41 11.72 17.21
C ARG A 101 -12.40 11.72 18.74
N VAL A 102 -13.06 10.74 19.36
CA VAL A 102 -13.20 10.67 20.82
C VAL A 102 -11.97 9.99 21.41
N GLU A 103 -11.37 10.58 22.44
CA GLU A 103 -10.16 10.03 23.10
C GLU A 103 -10.41 8.71 23.84
N SER A 104 -11.65 8.46 24.28
CA SER A 104 -12.06 7.22 24.92
C SER A 104 -12.54 6.17 23.91
N THR A 105 -12.39 4.88 24.22
CA THR A 105 -12.93 3.78 23.41
C THR A 105 -14.46 3.88 23.30
N THR A 106 -14.93 4.24 22.12
CA THR A 106 -16.37 4.30 21.83
C THR A 106 -16.94 2.90 21.63
N LYS A 107 -18.27 2.78 21.70
CA LYS A 107 -18.95 1.51 21.45
C LYS A 107 -18.57 0.92 20.08
N LEU A 108 -18.58 1.75 19.03
CA LEU A 108 -18.25 1.31 17.67
C LEU A 108 -16.81 0.76 17.59
N VAL A 109 -15.84 1.47 18.14
CA VAL A 109 -14.43 1.03 18.17
C VAL A 109 -14.27 -0.26 18.98
N ALA A 110 -14.96 -0.38 20.12
CA ALA A 110 -14.95 -1.60 20.92
C ALA A 110 -15.54 -2.79 20.16
N ASP A 111 -16.67 -2.59 19.46
CA ASP A 111 -17.31 -3.62 18.64
C ASP A 111 -16.38 -4.07 17.49
N ILE A 112 -15.66 -3.14 16.84
CA ILE A 112 -14.64 -3.45 15.83
C ILE A 112 -13.51 -4.30 16.43
N HIS A 113 -12.94 -3.89 17.57
CA HIS A 113 -11.86 -4.65 18.21
C HIS A 113 -12.30 -6.07 18.60
N ILE A 114 -13.50 -6.20 19.18
CA ILE A 114 -14.04 -7.50 19.57
C ILE A 114 -14.27 -8.39 18.34
N ALA A 115 -14.82 -7.82 17.26
CA ALA A 115 -15.05 -8.53 16.01
C ALA A 115 -13.75 -9.06 15.40
N LEU A 116 -12.70 -8.24 15.37
CA LEU A 116 -11.37 -8.65 14.90
C LEU A 116 -10.76 -9.76 15.75
N LEU A 117 -10.80 -9.63 17.08
CA LEU A 117 -10.29 -10.68 17.98
C LEU A 117 -11.06 -12.00 17.82
N LYS A 118 -12.39 -11.95 17.70
CA LYS A 118 -13.20 -13.14 17.43
C LYS A 118 -12.86 -13.80 16.10
N ALA A 119 -12.60 -12.99 15.07
CA ALA A 119 -12.21 -13.51 13.76
C ALA A 119 -10.87 -14.23 13.83
N LEU A 120 -9.87 -13.65 14.51
CA LEU A 120 -8.55 -14.27 14.71
C LEU A 120 -8.63 -15.58 15.49
N LEU A 121 -9.40 -15.63 16.58
CA LEU A 121 -9.57 -16.85 17.37
C LEU A 121 -10.24 -17.97 16.56
N ARG A 122 -11.26 -17.63 15.77
CA ARG A 122 -11.93 -18.60 14.90
C ARG A 122 -11.00 -19.13 13.81
N ASP A 123 -10.19 -18.26 13.21
CA ASP A 123 -9.21 -18.65 12.20
C ASP A 123 -8.16 -19.62 12.78
N ASP A 124 -7.67 -19.36 14.00
CA ASP A 124 -6.75 -20.27 14.70
C ASP A 124 -7.40 -21.63 15.04
N GLU A 125 -8.64 -21.62 15.53
CA GLU A 125 -9.41 -22.86 15.79
C GLU A 125 -9.62 -23.69 14.51
N GLU A 126 -9.92 -23.04 13.37
CA GLU A 126 -10.05 -23.71 12.07
C GLU A 126 -8.71 -24.32 11.62
N GLN A 127 -7.60 -23.59 11.77
CA GLN A 127 -6.26 -24.07 11.41
C GLN A 127 -5.78 -25.25 12.28
N GLN A 128 -6.11 -25.26 13.57
CA GLN A 128 -5.75 -26.36 14.48
C GLN A 128 -6.38 -27.70 14.07
N THR A 129 -7.58 -27.69 13.48
CA THR A 129 -8.21 -28.92 12.97
C THR A 129 -7.53 -29.48 11.72
N LEU A 130 -6.91 -28.62 10.90
CA LEU A 130 -6.21 -29.01 9.68
C LEU A 130 -4.87 -29.71 9.98
N TYR A 131 -4.07 -29.20 10.92
CA TYR A 131 -2.79 -29.79 11.29
C TYR A 131 -2.93 -31.15 11.99
N ALA A 132 -3.99 -31.36 12.77
CA ALA A 132 -4.23 -32.63 13.45
C ALA A 132 -4.47 -33.82 12.48
N VAL A 133 -4.91 -33.55 11.24
CA VAL A 133 -5.22 -34.58 10.24
C VAL A 133 -3.99 -34.98 9.41
N THR A 134 -2.99 -34.11 9.28
CA THR A 134 -1.83 -34.32 8.39
C THR A 134 -0.63 -35.01 9.04
N GLU A 135 -0.60 -35.13 10.37
CA GLU A 135 0.56 -35.66 11.11
C GLU A 135 0.60 -37.21 11.25
N THR A 136 -0.30 -37.95 10.58
CA THR A 136 -0.37 -39.43 10.71
C THR A 136 -0.13 -40.22 9.42
N SER A 137 0.63 -39.71 8.44
CA SER A 137 0.95 -40.46 7.22
C SER A 137 2.42 -40.86 7.09
#